data_AF-A0A957MW32-F1
#
_entry.id   AF-A0A957MW32-F1
#
_cell.length_a   1.000
_cell.length_b   1.000
_cell.length_c   1.000
_cell.angle_alpha   90.00
_cell.angle_beta   90.00
_cell.angle_gamma   90.00
#
_symmetry.space_group_name_H-M   'P 1'
#
loop_
_entity.id
_entity.type
_entity.pdbx_description
1 polymer ?
#
loop_
_entity_poly.entity_id
_entity_poly.type
_entity_poly.pdbx_seq_one_letter_code
_entity_poly.pdbx_strand_id
1 'polypeptide(L)' 'MATNQSVKAAELDYTWIENPDDIIVLVNNTTRNFILDLPAGRYRLDAGRRMRTLRSILKYRQILALVEDGSLTVQ' A
#
# COMPACT_ATOMS: atom_id res chain seq x y z
N MET A 1 -13.53 -0.61 41.64
CA MET A 1 -13.70 0.24 40.43
C MET A 1 -12.31 0.65 39.99
N ALA A 2 -11.80 0.04 38.91
CA ALA A 2 -10.44 0.28 38.43
C ALA A 2 -10.46 1.47 37.45
N THR A 3 -9.80 2.55 37.81
CA THR A 3 -9.75 3.78 37.01
C THR A 3 -8.74 3.61 35.89
N ASN A 4 -9.21 3.82 34.65
CA ASN A 4 -8.46 3.83 33.40
C ASN A 4 -7.15 4.60 33.52
N GLN A 5 -6.02 3.92 33.30
CA GLN A 5 -4.77 4.58 32.95
C GLN A 5 -4.83 4.96 31.46
N SER A 6 -5.08 6.24 31.20
CA SER A 6 -4.78 6.85 29.91
C SER A 6 -3.25 6.83 29.72
N VAL A 7 -2.76 5.83 29.00
CA VAL A 7 -1.37 5.79 28.56
C VAL A 7 -1.22 6.88 27.49
N LYS A 8 -0.88 8.09 27.93
CA LYS A 8 -0.41 9.16 27.05
C LYS A 8 0.96 8.68 26.55
N ALA A 9 0.96 8.00 25.41
CA ALA A 9 2.19 7.61 24.73
C ALA A 9 3.07 8.85 24.64
N ALA A 10 4.29 8.77 25.17
CA ALA A 10 5.28 9.82 25.03
C ALA A 10 5.32 10.22 23.55
N GLU A 11 5.15 11.51 23.27
CA GLU A 11 5.28 12.08 21.93
C GLU A 11 6.68 11.76 21.43
N LEU A 12 6.78 10.67 20.68
CA LEU A 12 7.98 10.31 19.97
C LEU A 12 8.15 11.37 18.89
N ASP A 13 9.22 12.14 18.99
CA ASP A 13 9.59 13.22 18.08
C ASP A 13 10.08 12.62 16.74
N TYR A 14 9.14 11.99 16.02
CA TYR A 14 9.40 11.42 14.72
C TYR A 14 9.47 12.56 13.70
N THR A 15 10.65 12.78 13.10
CA THR A 15 10.83 13.73 11.99
C THR A 15 10.16 13.25 10.69
N TRP A 16 9.69 12.02 10.67
CA TRP A 16 8.98 11.41 9.56
C TRP A 16 7.64 10.86 10.06
N ILE A 17 6.57 11.53 9.68
CA ILE A 17 5.19 11.14 9.95
C ILE A 17 4.57 10.89 8.57
N GLU A 18 4.65 9.65 8.07
CA GLU A 18 3.84 9.27 6.92
C GLU A 18 2.37 9.30 7.34
N ASN A 19 1.53 9.97 6.56
CA ASN A 19 0.10 9.91 6.78
C ASN A 19 -0.31 8.44 6.57
N PRO A 20 -0.95 7.77 7.56
CA PRO A 20 -1.41 6.40 7.39
C PRO A 20 -2.27 6.18 6.13
N ASP A 21 -2.96 7.22 5.66
CA ASP A 21 -3.75 7.22 4.42
C ASP A 21 -2.91 7.09 3.13
N ASP A 22 -1.60 7.35 3.22
CA ASP A 22 -0.65 7.19 2.13
C ASP A 22 -0.24 5.74 1.94
N ILE A 23 -0.49 4.85 2.89
CA ILE A 23 -0.16 3.43 2.73
C ILE A 23 -1.39 2.68 2.25
N ILE A 24 -1.26 2.04 1.08
CA ILE A 24 -2.33 1.24 0.47
C ILE A 24 -1.91 -0.21 0.30
N VAL A 25 -2.89 -1.08 0.12
CA VAL A 25 -2.69 -2.47 -0.29
C VAL A 25 -3.18 -2.65 -1.73
N LEU A 26 -2.25 -2.98 -2.63
CA LEU A 26 -2.57 -3.33 -4.01
C LEU A 26 -2.80 -4.83 -4.10
N VAL A 27 -3.97 -5.26 -4.57
CA VAL A 27 -4.38 -6.67 -4.65
C VAL A 27 -4.51 -7.10 -6.09
N ASN A 28 -3.88 -8.21 -6.46
CA ASN A 28 -4.08 -8.85 -7.76
C ASN A 28 -5.27 -9.80 -7.70
N ASN A 29 -6.37 -9.42 -8.35
CA ASN A 29 -7.60 -10.22 -8.39
C ASN A 29 -7.64 -11.23 -9.54
N THR A 30 -6.57 -11.29 -10.34
CA THR A 30 -6.48 -12.17 -11.50
C THR A 30 -5.71 -13.44 -11.20
N THR A 31 -5.81 -14.40 -12.12
CA THR A 31 -4.99 -15.63 -12.14
C THR A 31 -3.64 -15.44 -12.83
N ARG A 32 -3.30 -14.22 -13.26
CA ARG A 32 -2.08 -13.89 -13.99
C ARG A 32 -1.07 -13.23 -13.06
N ASN A 33 0.22 -13.47 -13.33
CA ASN A 33 1.30 -12.76 -12.64
C ASN A 33 1.60 -11.45 -13.37
N PHE A 34 1.87 -10.40 -12.62
CA PHE A 34 2.26 -9.09 -13.17
C PHE A 34 3.71 -8.79 -12.85
N ILE A 35 4.42 -8.24 -13.83
CA ILE A 35 5.72 -7.59 -13.61
C ILE A 35 5.45 -6.08 -13.63
N LEU A 36 5.66 -5.45 -12.49
CA LEU A 36 5.49 -4.02 -12.27
C LEU A 36 6.84 -3.34 -12.42
N ASP A 37 6.95 -2.39 -13.35
CA ASP A 37 8.15 -1.57 -13.51
C ASP A 37 8.07 -0.39 -12.54
N LEU A 38 8.60 -0.56 -11.32
CA LEU A 38 8.60 0.44 -10.26
C LEU A 38 9.93 1.23 -10.24
N PRO A 39 9.98 2.43 -9.63
CA PRO A 39 11.22 3.20 -9.52
C PRO A 39 12.35 2.46 -8.78
N ALA A 40 11.98 1.62 -7.82
CA ALA A 40 12.92 0.80 -7.05
C ALA A 40 13.39 -0.46 -7.81
N GLY A 41 12.87 -0.68 -9.03
CA GLY A 41 13.15 -1.85 -9.85
C GLY A 41 11.90 -2.66 -10.17
N ARG A 42 12.10 -3.79 -10.84
CA ARG A 42 11.02 -4.69 -11.23
C ARG A 42 10.50 -5.46 -10.03
N TYR A 43 9.19 -5.39 -9.83
CA TYR A 43 8.49 -6.15 -8.82
C TYR A 43 7.54 -7.16 -9.45
N ARG A 44 7.56 -8.40 -8.99
CA ARG A 44 6.63 -9.43 -9.44
C ARG A 44 5.47 -9.57 -8.45
N LEU A 45 4.26 -9.25 -8.90
CA LEU A 45 3.02 -9.47 -8.16
C LEU A 45 2.32 -10.72 -8.69
N ASP A 46 2.45 -11.84 -7.97
CA ASP A 46 1.83 -13.10 -8.36
C ASP A 46 0.29 -13.07 -8.27
N ALA A 47 -0.34 -14.01 -8.98
CA ALA A 47 -1.78 -14.24 -8.95
C ALA A 47 -2.33 -14.37 -7.51
N GLY A 48 -3.41 -13.64 -7.20
CA GLY A 48 -4.04 -13.66 -5.89
C GLY A 48 -3.20 -13.06 -4.74
N ARG A 49 -2.02 -12.50 -5.02
CA ARG A 49 -1.17 -11.86 -4.00
C ARG A 49 -1.50 -10.38 -3.82
N ARG A 50 -1.01 -9.84 -2.71
CA ARG A 50 -1.17 -8.43 -2.34
C ARG A 50 0.17 -7.82 -1.97
N MET A 51 0.33 -6.53 -2.22
CA MET A 51 1.51 -5.75 -1.91
C MET A 51 1.12 -4.50 -1.12
N ARG A 52 1.78 -4.26 0.01
CA ARG A 52 1.66 -3.00 0.75
C ARG A 52 2.64 -1.98 0.17
N THR A 53 2.17 -0.78 -0.12
CA THR A 53 2.98 0.25 -0.79
C THR A 53 2.42 1.65 -0.57
N LEU A 54 3.11 2.66 -1.06
CA LEU A 54 2.64 4.04 -1.00
C LEU A 54 1.63 4.33 -2.10
N ARG A 55 0.61 5.14 -1.80
CA ARG A 55 -0.43 5.60 -2.73
C ARG A 55 0.15 6.34 -3.93
N SER A 56 1.34 6.92 -3.78
CA SER A 56 2.11 7.53 -4.86
C SER A 56 2.38 6.58 -6.03
N ILE A 57 2.30 5.26 -5.81
CA ILE A 57 2.41 4.24 -6.86
C ILE A 57 1.32 4.38 -7.94
N LEU A 58 0.17 4.96 -7.61
CA LEU A 58 -0.93 5.19 -8.57
C LEU A 58 -0.59 6.26 -9.61
N LYS A 59 0.51 7.01 -9.42
CA LYS A 59 1.03 7.95 -10.43
C LYS A 59 1.69 7.22 -11.61
N TYR A 60 2.05 5.95 -11.45
CA TYR A 60 2.65 5.17 -12.53
C TYR A 60 1.58 4.62 -13.47
N ARG A 61 1.69 4.97 -14.75
CA ARG A 61 0.68 4.65 -15.79
C ARG A 61 0.33 3.16 -15.86
N GLN A 62 1.31 2.28 -15.70
CA GLN A 62 1.08 0.83 -15.71
C GLN A 62 0.14 0.41 -14.58
N ILE A 63 0.37 0.92 -13.38
CA ILE A 63 -0.41 0.60 -12.19
C ILE A 63 -1.81 1.18 -12.32
N LEU A 64 -1.91 2.44 -12.74
CA LEU A 64 -3.19 3.09 -12.97
C LEU A 64 -4.05 2.31 -13.97
N ALA A 65 -3.49 1.91 -15.12
CA ALA A 65 -4.21 1.15 -16.13
C ALA A 65 -4.72 -0.20 -15.59
N LEU A 66 -3.90 -0.92 -14.82
CA LEU A 66 -4.28 -2.19 -14.21
C LEU A 66 -5.35 -2.03 -13.11
N VAL A 67 -5.39 -0.87 -12.44
CA VAL A 67 -6.45 -0.56 -11.48
C VAL A 67 -7.74 -0.17 -12.21
N GLU A 68 -7.65 0.64 -13.26
CA GLU A 68 -8.80 1.06 -14.08
C GLU A 68 -9.45 -0.13 -14.80
N ASP A 69 -8.67 -1.11 -15.26
CA ASP A 69 -9.20 -2.32 -15.90
C ASP A 69 -9.71 -3.38 -14.89
N GLY A 70 -9.49 -3.16 -13.59
CA GLY A 70 -9.92 -4.04 -12.50
C GLY A 70 -9.01 -5.23 -12.20
N SER A 71 -7.90 -5.41 -12.92
CA SER A 71 -6.91 -6.46 -12.65
C SER A 71 -6.27 -6.29 -11.27
N LEU A 72 -6.05 -5.04 -10.85
CA LEU A 72 -5.59 -4.67 -9.52
C LEU A 72 -6.66 -3.86 -8.78
N THR A 73 -6.75 -4.02 -7.47
CA THR A 73 -7.61 -3.18 -6.61
C THR A 73 -6.82 -2.57 -5.46
N VAL A 74 -7.27 -1.40 -5.01
CA VAL A 74 -6.71 -0.70 -3.85
C VAL A 74 -7.59 -1.00 -2.63
N GLN A 75 -6.97 -1.47 -1.55
CA GLN A 75 -7.58 -1.71 -0.23
C GLN A 75 -6.88 -0.88 0.85
#